data_AF-A0A3D2TW89-F1
#
_entry.id   AF-A0A3D2TW89-F1
#
_cell.length_a   1.000
_cell.length_b   1.000
_cell.length_c   1.000
_cell.angle_alpha   90.00
_cell.angle_beta   90.00
_cell.angle_gamma   90.00
#
_symmetry.space_group_name_H-M   'P 1'
#
loop_
_entity.id
_entity.type
_entity.pdbx_description
1 polymer ?
#
loop_
_entity_poly.entity_id
_entity_poly.type
_entity_poly.pdbx_seq_one_letter_code
_entity_poly.pdbx_strand_id
1 'polypeptide(L)'
;MLHPSYTDLMQLVNSEVESGEAPVVNSRYSIVLATSKRARQLIDGVPAMSHPSCPKPLSVAIDELNSSKIHILSEEEAAAANARREAKKKEAEEMDEMVFSLDEEDDVEAEAADTADEMSAEEE
;
A
#
# COMPACT_ATOMS: atom_id res chain seq x y z
N MET A 1 7.74 21.11 -28.51
CA MET A 1 8.62 20.26 -27.68
C MET A 1 7.79 19.15 -27.08
N LEU A 2 8.38 18.01 -26.72
CA LEU A 2 7.66 16.93 -26.05
C LEU A 2 7.32 17.40 -24.63
N HIS A 3 6.04 17.47 -24.29
CA HIS A 3 5.56 17.81 -22.96
C HIS A 3 4.89 16.59 -22.31
N PRO A 4 4.99 16.44 -20.98
CA PRO A 4 5.75 17.32 -20.07
C PRO A 4 7.27 17.12 -20.21
N SER A 5 8.01 18.22 -20.10
CA SER A 5 9.47 18.17 -20.03
C SER A 5 9.94 17.92 -18.60
N TYR A 6 11.19 17.50 -18.43
CA TYR A 6 11.76 17.27 -17.09
C TYR A 6 11.66 18.50 -16.18
N THR A 7 11.92 19.69 -16.73
CA THR A 7 11.84 20.95 -15.98
C THR A 7 10.42 21.22 -15.50
N ASP A 8 9.41 20.89 -16.32
CA ASP A 8 8.00 21.06 -15.97
C ASP A 8 7.64 20.16 -14.77
N LEU A 9 8.07 18.89 -14.80
CA LEU A 9 7.85 17.95 -13.70
C LEU A 9 8.56 18.38 -12.41
N MET A 10 9.79 18.90 -12.52
CA MET A 10 10.56 19.34 -11.35
C MET A 10 9.93 20.57 -10.68
N GLN A 11 9.39 21.50 -11.47
CA GLN A 11 8.67 22.66 -10.96
C GLN A 11 7.34 22.26 -10.33
N LEU A 12 6.58 21.38 -10.99
CA LEU A 12 5.30 20.91 -10.47
C LEU A 12 5.46 20.24 -9.09
N VAL A 13 6.40 19.31 -8.96
CA VAL A 13 6.61 18.57 -7.70
C VAL A 13 7.08 19.49 -6.57
N ASN A 14 7.93 20.48 -6.85
CA ASN A 14 8.39 21.40 -5.82
C ASN A 14 7.43 22.58 -5.58
N SER A 15 6.38 22.74 -6.38
CA SER A 15 5.40 23.83 -6.20
C SER A 15 4.51 23.66 -4.97
N GLU A 16 4.44 22.42 -4.46
CA GLU A 16 3.69 22.07 -3.26
C GLU A 16 4.47 22.34 -1.96
N VAL A 17 5.76 22.68 -2.05
CA VAL A 17 6.63 22.94 -0.90
C VAL A 17 6.58 24.43 -0.57
N GLU A 18 6.31 24.77 0.70
CA GLU A 18 6.31 26.17 1.14
C GLU A 18 7.67 26.82 0.89
N SER A 19 7.62 28.09 0.47
CA SER A 19 8.79 28.92 0.15
C SER A 19 9.66 29.17 1.39
N GLY A 20 10.46 28.18 1.79
CA GLY A 20 11.26 28.20 3.01
C GLY A 20 11.73 26.82 3.46
N GLU A 21 11.06 25.75 3.02
CA GLU A 21 11.50 24.37 3.25
C GLU A 21 12.44 23.87 2.15
N ALA A 22 13.26 22.88 2.49
CA ALA A 22 14.19 22.28 1.53
C ALA A 22 13.42 21.61 0.39
N PRO A 23 13.79 21.86 -0.88
CA PRO A 23 13.08 21.27 -2.01
C PRO A 23 13.15 19.74 -1.96
N VAL A 24 11.97 19.11 -2.09
CA VAL A 24 11.78 17.66 -2.04
C VAL A 24 12.59 16.97 -3.15
N VAL A 25 12.70 17.61 -4.31
CA VAL A 25 13.43 17.06 -5.46
C VAL A 25 14.48 18.03 -5.98
N ASN A 26 15.75 17.67 -5.80
CA ASN A 26 16.91 18.41 -6.30
C ASN A 26 17.57 17.80 -7.55
N SER A 27 17.18 16.58 -7.93
CA SER A 27 17.86 15.84 -9.00
C SER A 27 16.90 15.17 -9.99
N ARG A 28 17.36 15.02 -11.23
CA ARG A 28 16.67 14.23 -12.27
C ARG A 28 16.42 12.80 -11.83
N TYR A 29 17.39 12.23 -11.12
CA TYR A 29 17.38 10.85 -10.69
C TYR A 29 16.23 10.57 -9.71
N SER A 30 15.86 11.52 -8.86
CA SER A 30 14.74 11.36 -7.92
C SER A 30 13.41 11.15 -8.65
N ILE A 31 13.14 11.92 -9.71
CA ILE A 31 11.92 11.77 -10.52
C ILE A 31 11.92 10.43 -11.25
N VAL A 32 13.07 10.05 -11.83
CA VAL A 32 13.22 8.76 -12.51
C VAL A 32 12.98 7.60 -11.54
N LEU A 33 13.52 7.68 -10.33
CA LEU A 33 13.38 6.62 -9.33
C LEU A 33 11.94 6.50 -8.85
N ALA A 34 11.26 7.62 -8.59
CA ALA A 34 9.86 7.64 -8.17
C ALA A 34 8.93 7.06 -9.26
N THR A 35 9.07 7.55 -10.49
CA THR A 35 8.28 7.05 -11.64
C THR A 35 8.57 5.59 -11.96
N SER A 36 9.82 5.13 -11.80
CA SER A 36 10.17 3.72 -11.96
C SER A 36 9.54 2.82 -10.88
N LYS A 37 9.58 3.26 -9.61
CA LYS A 37 8.92 2.55 -8.51
C LYS A 37 7.42 2.44 -8.76
N ARG A 38 6.78 3.52 -9.19
CA ARG A 38 5.36 3.51 -9.54
C ARG A 38 5.06 2.59 -10.72
N ALA A 39 5.85 2.66 -11.79
CA ALA A 39 5.67 1.79 -12.95
C ALA A 39 5.73 0.30 -12.56
N ARG A 40 6.58 -0.05 -11.59
CA ARG A 40 6.63 -1.42 -11.04
C ARG A 40 5.33 -1.80 -10.32
N GLN A 41 4.79 -0.92 -9.47
CA GLN A 41 3.49 -1.16 -8.82
C GLN A 41 2.37 -1.41 -9.84
N LEU A 42 2.36 -0.67 -10.95
CA LEU A 42 1.40 -0.88 -12.03
C LEU A 42 1.56 -2.25 -12.70
N ILE A 43 2.79 -2.73 -12.86
CA ILE A 43 3.09 -4.08 -13.38
C ILE A 43 2.67 -5.15 -12.37
N ASP A 44 2.85 -4.90 -11.08
CA ASP A 44 2.47 -5.80 -9.98
C ASP A 44 0.93 -5.87 -9.78
N GLY A 45 0.14 -5.13 -10.56
CA GLY A 45 -1.32 -5.20 -10.59
C GLY A 45 -2.03 -4.10 -9.79
N VAL A 46 -1.31 -3.11 -9.25
CA VAL A 46 -1.94 -1.95 -8.61
C VAL A 46 -2.67 -1.13 -9.66
N PRO A 47 -3.95 -0.74 -9.44
CA PRO A 47 -4.71 0.00 -10.42
C PRO A 47 -4.09 1.38 -10.70
N ALA A 48 -4.18 1.79 -11.95
CA ALA A 48 -3.83 3.14 -12.37
C ALA A 48 -4.87 4.14 -11.83
N MET A 49 -4.39 5.29 -11.38
CA MET A 49 -5.19 6.42 -10.89
C MET A 49 -5.51 7.41 -12.02
N SER A 50 -4.83 7.30 -13.17
CA SER A 50 -5.08 8.09 -14.37
C SER A 50 -5.61 7.21 -15.51
N HIS A 51 -6.30 7.83 -16.47
CA HIS A 51 -6.64 7.22 -17.75
C HIS A 51 -5.55 7.62 -18.75
N PRO A 52 -4.54 6.76 -18.98
CA PRO A 52 -3.41 7.17 -19.79
C PRO A 52 -3.79 7.19 -21.27
N SER A 53 -3.23 8.13 -22.01
CA SER A 53 -3.34 8.13 -23.48
C SER A 53 -2.58 6.96 -24.11
N CYS A 54 -1.60 6.38 -23.40
CA CYS A 54 -0.82 5.23 -23.85
C CYS A 54 -0.61 4.23 -22.69
N PRO A 55 -0.84 2.92 -22.89
CA PRO A 55 -0.92 1.94 -21.80
C PRO A 55 0.44 1.48 -21.25
N LYS A 56 1.54 2.19 -21.57
CA LYS A 56 2.87 1.80 -21.09
C LYS A 56 3.02 2.20 -19.62
N PRO A 57 3.39 1.28 -18.70
CA PRO A 57 3.43 1.56 -17.27
C PRO A 57 4.24 2.81 -16.88
N LEU A 58 5.38 3.03 -17.55
CA LEU A 58 6.21 4.20 -17.31
C LEU A 58 5.53 5.51 -17.72
N SER A 59 4.82 5.51 -18.84
CA SER A 59 4.07 6.67 -19.32
C SER A 59 2.91 7.00 -18.39
N VAL A 60 2.19 5.97 -17.92
CA VAL A 60 1.13 6.15 -16.91
C VAL A 60 1.68 6.78 -15.63
N ALA A 61 2.83 6.31 -15.14
CA ALA A 61 3.46 6.86 -13.94
C ALA A 61 3.86 8.34 -14.10
N ILE A 62 4.34 8.74 -15.28
CA ILE A 62 4.64 10.14 -15.59
C ILE A 62 3.36 10.98 -15.66
N ASP A 63 2.31 10.47 -16.29
CA ASP A 63 1.00 11.15 -16.36
C ASP A 63 0.37 11.31 -14.97
N GLU A 64 0.49 10.30 -14.10
CA GLU A 64 0.04 10.35 -12.71
C GLU A 64 0.84 11.38 -11.90
N LEU A 65 2.16 11.46 -12.08
CA LEU A 65 2.98 12.50 -11.45
C LEU A 65 2.62 13.90 -11.95
N ASN A 66 2.42 14.07 -13.27
CA ASN A 66 2.07 15.35 -13.88
C ASN A 66 0.64 15.82 -13.52
N SER A 67 -0.24 14.89 -13.13
CA SER A 67 -1.58 15.20 -12.61
C SER A 67 -1.62 15.30 -11.08
N SER A 68 -0.45 15.37 -10.42
CA SER A 68 -0.28 15.42 -8.96
C SER A 68 -1.06 14.32 -8.22
N LYS A 69 -1.21 13.13 -8.84
CA LYS A 69 -1.83 11.96 -8.19
C LYS A 69 -0.83 11.17 -7.35
N ILE A 70 0.46 11.41 -7.58
CA ILE A 70 1.58 10.79 -6.89
C ILE A 70 2.47 11.91 -6.38
N HIS A 71 2.87 11.80 -5.12
CA HIS A 71 3.81 12.71 -4.50
C HIS A 71 5.09 11.95 -4.13
N ILE A 72 6.22 12.63 -4.27
CA ILE A 72 7.51 12.13 -3.81
C ILE A 72 7.64 12.60 -2.37
N LEU A 73 7.77 11.66 -1.43
CA LEU A 73 7.96 11.98 -0.02
C LEU A 73 9.45 12.05 0.31
N SER A 74 9.80 12.84 1.33
CA SER A 74 11.14 12.85 1.91
C SER A 74 11.47 11.52 2.61
N GLU A 75 12.74 11.24 2.89
CA GLU A 75 13.14 10.00 3.58
C GLU A 75 12.52 9.88 4.98
N GLU A 76 12.40 10.99 5.71
CA GLU A 76 11.81 11.02 7.05
C GLU A 76 10.31 10.68 7.02
N GLU A 77 9.56 11.30 6.11
CA GLU A 77 8.14 11.00 5.91
C GLU A 77 7.91 9.59 5.38
N ALA A 78 8.76 9.12 4.48
CA ALA A 78 8.69 7.76 3.95
C ALA A 78 8.96 6.72 5.04
N ALA A 79 9.92 6.97 5.94
CA ALA A 79 10.22 6.09 7.06
C ALA A 79 9.03 6.00 8.04
N ALA A 80 8.43 7.14 8.39
CA ALA A 80 7.24 7.19 9.24
C ALA A 80 6.04 6.47 8.61
N ALA A 81 5.81 6.66 7.30
CA ALA A 81 4.73 6.00 6.58
C ALA A 81 4.92 4.47 6.51
N ASN A 82 6.15 4.00 6.29
CA ASN A 82 6.47 2.58 6.27
C ASN A 82 6.32 1.94 7.64
N ALA A 83 6.82 2.57 8.70
CA ALA A 83 6.65 2.08 10.07
C ALA A 83 5.17 1.93 10.45
N ARG A 84 4.32 2.89 10.02
CA ARG A 84 2.86 2.81 10.21
C ARG A 84 2.21 1.67 9.42
N ARG A 85 2.67 1.40 8.19
CA ARG A 85 2.18 0.25 7.40
C ARG A 85 2.63 -1.08 7.99
N GLU A 86 3.87 -1.17 8.46
CA GLU A 86 4.41 -2.37 9.11
C GLU A 86 3.67 -2.66 10.42
N ALA A 87 3.39 -1.64 11.24
CA ALA A 87 2.57 -1.80 12.44
C ALA A 87 1.17 -2.35 12.10
N LYS A 88 0.49 -1.78 11.10
CA LYS A 88 -0.82 -2.30 10.66
C LYS A 88 -0.77 -3.72 10.10
N LYS A 89 0.32 -4.07 9.40
CA LYS A 89 0.47 -5.42 8.85
C LYS A 89 0.71 -6.44 9.97
N LYS A 90 1.49 -6.06 10.99
CA LYS A 90 1.68 -6.86 12.21
C LYS A 90 0.40 -6.99 13.01
N GLU A 91 -0.34 -5.91 13.24
CA GLU A 91 -1.66 -5.98 13.90
C GLU A 91 -2.63 -6.90 13.14
N ALA A 92 -2.64 -6.83 11.80
CA ALA A 92 -3.48 -7.71 10.98
C ALA A 92 -3.02 -9.18 11.04
N GLU A 93 -1.71 -9.44 11.03
CA GLU A 93 -1.14 -10.79 11.17
C GLU A 93 -1.39 -11.35 12.58
N GLU A 94 -1.26 -10.55 13.63
CA GLU A 94 -1.57 -10.91 15.02
C GLU A 94 -3.08 -11.19 15.21
N MET A 95 -3.95 -10.42 14.56
CA MET A 95 -5.39 -10.68 14.55
C MET A 95 -5.73 -11.97 13.78
N ASP A 96 -5.09 -12.23 12.64
CA ASP A 96 -5.29 -13.45 11.85
C ASP A 96 -4.83 -14.70 12.63
N GLU A 97 -3.70 -14.61 13.35
CA GLU A 97 -3.20 -15.68 14.23
C GLU A 97 -4.12 -15.91 15.44
N MET A 98 -4.68 -14.84 16.02
CA MET A 98 -5.62 -14.96 17.14
C MET A 98 -6.97 -15.55 16.70
N VAL A 99 -7.45 -15.22 15.49
CA VAL A 99 -8.67 -15.83 14.92
C VAL A 99 -8.44 -17.32 14.62
N PHE A 100 -7.26 -17.69 14.11
CA PHE A 100 -6.93 -19.09 13.84
C PHE A 100 -6.82 -19.94 15.12
N SER A 101 -6.36 -19.36 16.23
CA SER A 101 -6.29 -20.07 17.53
C SER A 101 -7.64 -20.16 18.26
N LEU A 102 -8.58 -19.24 18.00
CA LEU A 102 -9.94 -19.32 18.53
C LEU A 102 -10.77 -20.43 17.85
N ASP A 103 -10.59 -20.66 16.54
CA ASP A 103 -11.26 -21.74 15.81
C ASP A 103 -10.81 -23.15 16.28
N GLU A 104 -9.58 -23.32 16.78
CA GLU A 104 -9.11 -24.60 17.34
C GLU A 104 -9.70 -24.91 18.73
N GLU A 105 -10.20 -23.91 19.47
CA GLU A 105 -10.83 -24.13 20.78
C GLU A 105 -12.33 -24.47 20.67
N ASP A 106 -13.04 -24.00 19.62
CA ASP A 106 -14.46 -24.29 19.40
C ASP A 106 -14.72 -25.74 18.90
N ASP A 107 -13.77 -26.38 18.21
CA ASP A 107 -13.88 -27.80 17.80
C ASP A 107 -13.75 -28.77 18.99
N VAL A 108 -13.17 -28.35 20.12
CA VAL A 108 -13.06 -29.19 21.32
C VAL A 108 -14.35 -29.19 22.16
N GLU A 109 -15.14 -28.11 22.10
CA GLU A 109 -16.47 -28.06 22.75
C GLU A 109 -17.55 -28.80 21.96
N ALA A 110 -17.46 -28.84 20.62
CA ALA A 110 -18.41 -29.56 19.79
C ALA A 110 -18.35 -31.09 19.99
N GLU A 111 -17.15 -31.67 20.15
CA GLU A 111 -16.96 -33.11 20.43
C GLU A 111 -17.32 -33.47 21.90
N ALA A 112 -17.21 -32.53 22.83
CA ALA A 112 -17.60 -32.74 24.24
C ALA A 112 -19.13 -32.70 24.45
N ALA A 113 -19.87 -31.99 23.59
CA ALA A 113 -21.33 -31.94 23.64
C ALA A 113 -21.98 -33.24 23.12
N ASP A 114 -21.40 -33.88 22.10
CA ASP A 114 -21.96 -35.10 21.48
C ASP A 114 -21.82 -36.33 22.41
N THR A 115 -20.80 -36.35 23.28
CA THR A 115 -20.60 -37.43 24.27
C THR A 115 -21.51 -37.33 25.51
N ALA A 116 -22.10 -36.16 25.78
CA ALA A 116 -22.99 -35.97 26.93
C ALA A 116 -24.45 -36.38 26.65
N ASP A 117 -24.89 -36.29 25.39
CA ASP A 117 -26.27 -36.64 24.99
C ASP A 117 -26.48 -38.17 24.94
N GLU A 118 -25.44 -38.98 24.62
CA GLU A 118 -25.53 -40.44 24.64
C GLU A 118 -25.66 -41.04 26.05
N MET A 119 -25.13 -40.40 27.10
CA MET A 119 -25.26 -40.93 28.47
C MET A 119 -26.64 -40.65 29.11
N SER A 120 -27.47 -39.78 28.54
CA SER A 120 -28.78 -39.43 29.10
C SER A 120 -29.94 -40.24 28.49
N ALA A 121 -29.68 -41.09 27.50
CA ALA A 121 -30.69 -41.88 26.78
C ALA A 121 -30.83 -43.33 27.26
N GLU A 122 -30.06 -43.79 28.26
CA GLU A 122 -30.12 -45.18 28.78
C GLU A 122 -30.84 -45.34 30.14
N GLU A 123 -31.43 -44.28 30.70
CA GLU A 123 -32.29 -44.39 31.91
C GLU A 123 -33.76 -44.02 31.59
N GLU A 124 -34.48 -44.91 30.89
CA GLU A 124 -35.93 -45.14 31.09
C GLU A 124 -36.33 -46.59 30.76
#